data_AF-A0A5M4AQ81-F1
#
_entry.id   AF-A0A5M4AQ81-F1
#
_cell.length_a   1.000
_cell.length_b   1.000
_cell.length_c   1.000
_cell.angle_alpha   90.00
_cell.angle_beta   90.00
_cell.angle_gamma   90.00
#
_symmetry.space_group_name_H-M   'P 1'
#
loop_
_entity.id
_entity.type
_entity.pdbx_description
1 polymer ?
#
loop_
_entity_poly.entity_id
_entity_poly.type
_entity_poly.pdbx_seq_one_letter_code
_entity_poly.pdbx_strand_id
1 'polypeptide(L)'
;MLDIDSLILFLKSHDSYSCTGVPAIFLLTACHPPSHDAVEEEHGNLTAFVNPLIGTGDATTPSAKKFGGGNSSHAQVIPGVGFPFGMTQWTPQTRISEAHCLAPYYYADTKIQGFRGTHWMSGSCTQDYGSMAIMPLSGKIIPDAGQRASSFSHEREIAKANYYQVFLDDYKINAEVTAENHSSVLRFTWMTDSAKYILINPNSDEGQGFVEVDTARNEIRCYNPVHRIYQGLGEPAGFNGWFVIKFPEKITDFGVWKGDSI
;
A
#
# COMPACT_ATOMS: atom_id res chain seq x y z
N MET A 1 -20.95 9.14 13.49
CA MET A 1 -19.73 8.49 13.01
C MET A 1 -20.20 7.20 12.37
N LEU A 2 -20.04 7.03 11.06
CA LEU A 2 -20.55 5.84 10.35
C LEU A 2 -19.40 4.83 10.26
N ASP A 3 -19.53 3.67 10.92
CA ASP A 3 -18.54 2.59 10.86
C ASP A 3 -18.58 1.95 9.47
N ILE A 4 -17.46 1.99 8.74
CA ILE A 4 -17.30 1.45 7.39
C ILE A 4 -16.07 0.55 7.38
N ASP A 5 -16.23 -0.67 6.87
CA ASP A 5 -15.15 -1.66 6.84
C ASP A 5 -14.27 -1.51 5.57
N SER A 6 -14.86 -1.13 4.43
CA SER A 6 -14.13 -0.85 3.18
C SER A 6 -14.96 -0.05 2.18
N LEU A 7 -14.30 0.69 1.28
CA LEU A 7 -14.89 1.29 0.09
C LEU A 7 -14.41 0.55 -1.16
N ILE A 8 -15.32 0.36 -2.11
CA ILE A 8 -15.05 -0.20 -3.43
C ILE A 8 -15.25 0.89 -4.48
N LEU A 9 -14.26 1.05 -5.34
CA LEU A 9 -14.36 1.91 -6.52
C LEU A 9 -14.42 1.11 -7.79
N PHE A 10 -15.23 1.60 -8.71
CA PHE A 10 -15.38 1.08 -10.05
C PHE A 10 -14.68 2.05 -10.99
N LEU A 11 -13.64 1.56 -11.65
CA LEU A 11 -13.01 2.32 -12.72
C LEU A 11 -13.62 1.83 -14.03
N LYS A 12 -14.40 2.71 -14.67
CA LYS A 12 -14.99 2.42 -15.97
C LYS A 12 -13.86 2.34 -17.00
N SER A 13 -13.71 1.20 -17.67
CA SER A 13 -12.76 1.09 -18.78
C SER A 13 -13.22 2.03 -19.90
N HIS A 14 -12.57 3.18 -20.04
CA HIS A 14 -12.62 3.84 -21.34
C HIS A 14 -11.80 3.01 -22.32
N ASP A 15 -12.41 2.79 -23.48
CA ASP A 15 -11.97 1.92 -24.56
C ASP A 15 -10.48 2.03 -24.85
N SER A 16 -9.90 0.89 -25.23
CA SER A 16 -8.59 0.79 -25.88
C SER A 16 -8.51 1.77 -27.04
N TYR A 17 -7.82 2.90 -26.84
CA TYR A 17 -7.49 3.79 -27.95
C TYR A 17 -6.48 3.09 -28.85
N SER A 18 -6.97 2.55 -29.97
CA SER A 18 -6.13 2.15 -31.08
C SER A 18 -5.43 3.39 -31.64
N CYS A 19 -4.12 3.51 -31.44
CA CYS A 19 -3.32 4.54 -32.08
C CYS A 19 -3.26 4.27 -33.59
N THR A 20 -4.14 4.92 -34.35
CA THR A 20 -3.99 5.09 -35.80
C THR A 20 -3.87 6.57 -36.14
N GLY A 21 -2.64 7.00 -36.44
CA GLY A 21 -2.31 8.03 -37.44
C GLY A 21 -2.59 9.50 -37.11
N VAL A 22 -1.51 10.29 -36.98
CA VAL A 22 -0.99 11.27 -37.97
C VAL A 22 0.10 12.11 -37.26
N PRO A 23 1.30 12.33 -37.85
CA PRO A 23 2.35 13.10 -37.21
C PRO A 23 2.12 14.60 -37.44
N ALA A 24 1.77 15.34 -36.39
CA ALA A 24 1.87 16.79 -36.37
C ALA A 24 3.18 17.17 -35.67
N ILE A 25 4.15 17.65 -36.44
CA ILE A 25 5.41 18.20 -35.91
C ILE A 25 5.08 19.56 -35.28
N PHE A 26 4.97 19.59 -33.96
CA PHE A 26 5.01 20.82 -33.17
C PHE A 26 6.47 21.06 -32.74
N LEU A 27 7.12 22.07 -33.34
CA LEU A 27 8.37 22.60 -32.80
C LEU A 27 8.05 23.36 -31.50
N LEU A 28 8.27 22.73 -30.36
CA LEU A 28 8.36 23.40 -29.06
C LEU A 28 9.82 23.79 -28.83
N THR A 29 10.12 25.09 -28.87
CA THR A 29 11.38 25.64 -28.38
C THR A 29 11.47 25.40 -26.88
N ALA A 30 12.32 24.46 -26.48
CA ALA A 30 12.59 24.17 -25.07
C ALA A 30 13.32 25.35 -24.41
N CYS A 31 12.65 26.02 -23.47
CA CYS A 31 13.35 26.81 -22.45
C CYS A 31 14.19 25.83 -21.61
N HIS A 32 15.52 25.93 -21.70
CA HIS A 32 16.40 25.22 -20.79
C HIS A 32 16.14 25.71 -19.36
N PRO A 33 15.75 24.84 -18.42
CA PRO A 33 15.91 25.17 -17.01
C PRO A 33 17.40 25.35 -16.71
N PRO A 34 17.77 26.19 -15.73
CA PRO A 34 19.16 26.32 -15.32
C PRO A 34 19.72 24.94 -14.97
N SER A 35 20.88 24.62 -15.55
CA SER A 35 21.64 23.42 -15.21
C SER A 35 21.99 23.49 -13.73
N HIS A 36 21.26 22.73 -12.91
CA HIS A 36 21.83 22.28 -11.66
C HIS A 36 22.96 21.34 -12.04
N ASP A 37 24.20 21.76 -11.80
CA ASP A 37 25.36 20.90 -11.91
C ASP A 37 25.06 19.61 -11.15
N ALA A 38 25.01 18.49 -11.87
CA ALA A 38 24.93 17.18 -11.25
C ALA A 38 26.22 17.00 -10.46
N VAL A 39 26.12 16.98 -9.14
CA VAL A 39 27.22 16.55 -8.28
C VAL A 39 27.49 15.09 -8.68
N GLU A 40 28.60 14.83 -9.34
CA GLU A 40 29.05 13.45 -9.60
C GLU A 40 29.19 12.74 -8.25
N GLU A 41 28.36 11.73 -7.99
CA GLU A 41 28.43 10.94 -6.76
C GLU A 41 29.75 10.16 -6.73
N GLU A 42 30.67 10.59 -5.86
CA GLU A 42 31.99 9.97 -5.61
C GLU A 42 31.90 8.48 -5.23
N HIS A 43 30.73 7.98 -4.87
CA HIS A 43 30.50 6.63 -4.35
C HIS A 43 29.49 5.78 -5.15
N GLY A 44 28.97 6.28 -6.28
CA GLY A 44 27.91 5.62 -7.05
C GLY A 44 26.59 5.46 -6.26
N ASN A 45 25.60 4.80 -6.86
CA ASN A 45 24.26 4.68 -6.26
C ASN A 45 24.24 3.73 -5.04
N LEU A 46 24.39 4.31 -3.85
CA LEU A 46 24.42 3.57 -2.58
C LEU A 46 23.10 2.86 -2.26
N THR A 47 21.96 3.33 -2.80
CA THR A 47 20.66 2.68 -2.55
C THR A 47 20.60 1.28 -3.15
N ALA A 48 21.48 0.95 -4.11
CA ALA A 48 21.59 -0.39 -4.69
C ALA A 48 22.01 -1.47 -3.69
N PHE A 49 22.64 -1.09 -2.56
CA PHE A 49 23.04 -2.03 -1.51
C PHE A 49 21.96 -2.25 -0.46
N VAL A 50 20.89 -1.46 -0.48
CA VAL A 50 19.79 -1.59 0.48
C VAL A 50 18.86 -2.71 0.02
N ASN A 51 18.71 -3.74 0.85
CA ASN A 51 17.71 -4.79 0.67
C ASN A 51 16.63 -4.69 1.77
N PRO A 52 15.45 -4.10 1.46
CA PRO A 52 14.36 -3.96 2.42
C PRO A 52 13.74 -5.28 2.91
N LEU A 53 14.04 -6.41 2.28
CA LEU A 53 13.52 -7.73 2.68
C LEU A 53 14.35 -8.38 3.79
N ILE A 54 15.52 -7.83 4.13
CA ILE A 54 16.32 -8.35 5.25
C ILE A 54 15.56 -8.12 6.56
N GLY A 55 15.23 -9.22 7.27
CA GLY A 55 14.51 -9.19 8.55
C GLY A 55 12.99 -9.38 8.45
N THR A 56 12.45 -9.54 7.24
CA THR A 56 11.02 -9.80 7.02
C THR A 56 10.66 -11.30 7.12
N GLY A 57 11.68 -12.18 7.15
CA GLY A 57 11.52 -13.63 7.35
C GLY A 57 11.83 -14.11 8.77
N ASP A 58 11.82 -15.42 8.96
CA ASP A 58 12.20 -16.05 10.23
C ASP A 58 13.67 -15.76 10.59
N ALA A 59 13.92 -15.44 11.85
CA ALA A 59 15.27 -15.31 12.35
C ALA A 59 15.94 -16.69 12.43
N THR A 60 17.05 -16.84 11.71
CA THR A 60 17.79 -18.12 11.63
C THR A 60 18.96 -18.22 12.61
N THR A 61 19.23 -17.18 13.39
CA THR A 61 20.39 -17.11 14.30
C THR A 61 20.25 -18.10 15.46
N PRO A 62 21.36 -18.67 16.00
CA PRO A 62 21.30 -19.57 17.14
C PRO A 62 20.61 -18.97 18.36
N SER A 63 20.81 -17.68 18.62
CA SER A 63 20.16 -16.96 19.72
C SER A 63 18.66 -16.84 19.50
N ALA A 64 18.21 -16.46 18.31
CA ALA A 64 16.78 -16.36 18.02
C ALA A 64 16.09 -17.73 18.08
N LYS A 65 16.75 -18.80 17.62
CA LYS A 65 16.21 -20.17 17.76
C LYS A 65 16.14 -20.66 19.20
N LYS A 66 17.06 -20.21 20.07
CA LYS A 66 17.13 -20.61 21.48
C LYS A 66 16.19 -19.83 22.39
N PHE A 67 15.98 -18.54 22.11
CA PHE A 67 15.25 -17.62 22.98
C PHE A 67 13.97 -17.05 22.36
N GLY A 68 13.79 -17.20 21.05
CA GLY A 68 12.57 -16.77 20.35
C GLY A 68 11.43 -17.77 20.49
N GLY A 69 10.21 -17.26 20.38
CA GLY A 69 8.97 -18.05 20.37
C GLY A 69 7.76 -17.22 19.91
N GLY A 70 6.85 -17.84 19.16
CA GLY A 70 5.73 -17.12 18.52
C GLY A 70 6.24 -15.98 17.62
N ASN A 71 5.57 -14.84 17.62
CA ASN A 71 5.97 -13.71 16.76
C ASN A 71 7.33 -13.06 17.12
N SER A 72 7.94 -13.41 18.26
CA SER A 72 9.27 -12.91 18.64
C SER A 72 10.42 -13.58 17.89
N SER A 73 10.16 -14.62 17.08
CA SER A 73 11.14 -15.19 16.16
C SER A 73 11.34 -14.37 14.89
N HIS A 74 10.55 -13.33 14.66
CA HIS A 74 10.72 -12.42 13.54
C HIS A 74 11.42 -11.14 13.99
N ALA A 75 12.24 -10.55 13.12
CA ALA A 75 12.80 -9.23 13.39
C ALA A 75 11.75 -8.11 13.23
N GLN A 76 10.56 -8.43 12.72
CA GLN A 76 9.43 -7.49 12.57
C GLN A 76 9.75 -6.29 11.67
N VAL A 77 10.66 -6.49 10.71
CA VAL A 77 10.97 -5.50 9.67
C VAL A 77 9.90 -5.59 8.58
N ILE A 78 9.58 -4.45 7.97
CA ILE A 78 8.75 -4.37 6.77
C ILE A 78 9.59 -3.89 5.58
N PRO A 79 9.29 -4.32 4.34
CA PRO A 79 9.84 -3.71 3.13
C PRO A 79 9.11 -2.38 2.88
N GLY A 80 9.37 -1.41 3.74
CA GLY A 80 8.78 -0.08 3.68
C GLY A 80 9.43 0.78 2.60
N VAL A 81 8.60 1.49 1.85
CA VAL A 81 8.97 2.51 0.87
C VAL A 81 8.63 3.88 1.43
N GLY A 82 9.58 4.80 1.34
CA GLY A 82 9.38 6.19 1.73
C GLY A 82 10.70 6.93 1.89
N PHE A 83 10.60 8.20 2.26
CA PHE A 83 11.77 8.99 2.61
C PHE A 83 12.31 8.60 4.00
N PRO A 84 13.62 8.81 4.27
CA PRO A 84 14.15 8.71 5.61
C PRO A 84 13.32 9.55 6.58
N PHE A 85 12.80 8.92 7.65
CA PHE A 85 11.94 9.56 8.65
C PHE A 85 10.60 10.10 8.10
N GLY A 86 10.11 9.56 6.99
CA GLY A 86 8.77 9.88 6.49
C GLY A 86 7.70 9.62 7.55
N MET A 87 6.71 10.51 7.63
CA MET A 87 5.58 10.37 8.56
C MET A 87 4.78 9.11 8.24
N THR A 88 4.59 8.80 6.96
CA THR A 88 3.89 7.59 6.51
C THR A 88 4.79 6.79 5.58
N GLN A 89 4.95 5.50 5.89
CA GLN A 89 5.64 4.56 5.02
C GLN A 89 4.61 3.72 4.26
N TRP A 90 4.99 3.20 3.09
CA TRP A 90 4.14 2.29 2.32
C TRP A 90 4.76 0.92 2.21
N THR A 91 3.98 -0.14 2.43
CA THR A 91 4.50 -1.51 2.37
C THR A 91 3.44 -2.46 1.81
N PRO A 92 3.82 -3.53 1.06
CA PRO A 92 2.91 -4.63 0.80
C PRO A 92 2.35 -5.20 2.11
N GLN A 93 1.08 -5.59 2.10
CA GLN A 93 0.39 -6.16 3.24
C GLN A 93 0.09 -7.63 2.96
N THR A 94 0.69 -8.55 3.71
CA THR A 94 0.34 -9.98 3.70
C THR A 94 -0.56 -10.34 4.89
N ARG A 95 -0.58 -9.50 5.94
CA ARG A 95 -1.41 -9.63 7.14
C ARG A 95 -2.15 -8.32 7.43
N ILE A 96 -3.49 -8.36 7.51
CA ILE A 96 -4.31 -7.14 7.60
C ILE A 96 -4.30 -6.44 8.97
N SER A 97 -4.14 -7.20 10.04
CA SER A 97 -4.36 -6.67 11.39
C SER A 97 -3.33 -5.61 11.79
N GLU A 98 -3.70 -4.73 12.72
CA GLU A 98 -2.79 -3.79 13.38
C GLU A 98 -2.22 -4.36 14.68
N ALA A 99 -2.60 -5.59 15.07
CA ALA A 99 -2.31 -6.19 16.35
C ALA A 99 -0.83 -6.13 16.75
N HIS A 100 -0.63 -6.11 18.08
CA HIS A 100 0.69 -6.09 18.68
C HIS A 100 1.60 -7.21 18.16
N CYS A 101 2.82 -6.84 17.78
CA CYS A 101 3.84 -7.77 17.29
C CYS A 101 3.44 -8.54 16.03
N LEU A 102 2.57 -7.97 15.20
CA LEU A 102 2.21 -8.50 13.89
C LEU A 102 2.53 -7.47 12.81
N ALA A 103 3.70 -7.60 12.20
CA ALA A 103 4.09 -6.76 11.07
C ALA A 103 3.12 -6.95 9.88
N PRO A 104 2.85 -5.90 9.10
CA PRO A 104 2.03 -5.99 7.90
C PRO A 104 2.51 -6.99 6.84
N TYR A 105 3.81 -7.34 6.83
CA TYR A 105 4.44 -8.19 5.82
C TYR A 105 5.35 -9.24 6.46
N TYR A 106 5.25 -10.48 5.96
CA TYR A 106 6.21 -11.54 6.24
C TYR A 106 6.67 -12.22 4.94
N TYR A 107 7.98 -12.44 4.80
CA TYR A 107 8.58 -13.05 3.61
C TYR A 107 8.04 -14.45 3.31
N ALA A 108 7.66 -15.22 4.33
CA ALA A 108 7.15 -16.57 4.14
C ALA A 108 5.70 -16.61 3.61
N ASP A 109 5.00 -15.47 3.63
CA ASP A 109 3.63 -15.39 3.14
C ASP A 109 3.60 -15.37 1.62
N THR A 110 2.66 -16.10 1.02
CA THR A 110 2.56 -16.27 -0.43
C THR A 110 1.45 -15.43 -1.06
N LYS A 111 0.78 -14.59 -0.26
CA LYS A 111 -0.33 -13.75 -0.71
C LYS A 111 -0.26 -12.32 -0.20
N ILE A 112 -0.62 -11.38 -1.06
CA ILE A 112 -0.75 -9.95 -0.75
C ILE A 112 -2.22 -9.57 -0.69
N GLN A 113 -2.61 -8.92 0.39
CA GLN A 113 -3.97 -8.46 0.72
C GLN A 113 -4.20 -6.96 0.37
N GLY A 114 -3.14 -6.24 0.02
CA GLY A 114 -3.15 -4.83 -0.35
C GLY A 114 -1.80 -4.14 -0.15
N PHE A 115 -1.79 -2.82 -0.34
CA PHE A 115 -0.66 -1.93 -0.09
C PHE A 115 -1.03 -0.97 1.02
N ARG A 116 -0.30 -1.03 2.13
CA ARG A 116 -0.62 -0.33 3.37
C ARG A 116 0.19 0.95 3.52
N GLY A 117 -0.49 2.08 3.69
CA GLY A 117 0.10 3.27 4.30
C GLY A 117 0.13 3.07 5.82
N THR A 118 1.32 2.89 6.38
CA THR A 118 1.57 2.36 7.73
C THR A 118 2.40 3.31 8.58
N HIS A 119 2.25 3.19 9.90
CA HIS A 119 3.10 3.81 10.91
C HIS A 119 3.83 2.76 11.76
N TRP A 120 3.92 1.53 11.26
CA TRP A 120 4.63 0.43 11.89
C TRP A 120 6.10 0.81 12.09
N MET A 121 6.56 0.69 13.33
CA MET A 121 7.98 0.87 13.64
C MET A 121 8.76 -0.37 13.21
N SER A 122 9.27 -0.36 11.98
CA SER A 122 10.04 -1.45 11.39
C SER A 122 11.18 -1.89 12.31
N GLY A 123 11.22 -3.19 12.65
CA GLY A 123 12.19 -3.74 13.61
C GLY A 123 11.69 -3.80 15.06
N SER A 124 10.46 -3.38 15.32
CA SER A 124 9.86 -3.32 16.66
C SER A 124 8.70 -4.31 16.84
N CYS A 125 8.34 -4.54 18.09
CA CYS A 125 7.18 -5.34 18.50
C CYS A 125 6.11 -4.36 19.02
N THR A 126 5.37 -3.73 18.11
CA THR A 126 4.41 -2.66 18.42
C THR A 126 3.04 -2.98 17.81
N GLN A 127 2.06 -2.11 18.03
CA GLN A 127 0.83 -2.06 17.25
C GLN A 127 1.04 -1.06 16.10
N ASP A 128 0.52 -1.33 14.92
CA ASP A 128 0.35 -0.26 13.92
C ASP A 128 -0.82 0.65 14.34
N TYR A 129 -0.97 1.80 13.70
CA TYR A 129 -2.05 2.70 13.99
C TYR A 129 -2.41 3.57 12.81
N GLY A 130 -3.69 3.95 12.72
CA GLY A 130 -4.14 4.97 11.78
C GLY A 130 -3.76 4.65 10.34
N SER A 131 -3.64 3.35 10.04
CA SER A 131 -3.16 2.87 8.75
C SER A 131 -4.32 2.60 7.81
N MET A 132 -4.02 2.52 6.52
CA MET A 132 -5.00 2.13 5.50
C MET A 132 -4.38 1.25 4.44
N ALA A 133 -5.18 0.42 3.78
CA ALA A 133 -4.75 -0.39 2.65
C ALA A 133 -5.50 -0.03 1.35
N ILE A 134 -4.79 -0.12 0.23
CA ILE A 134 -5.34 -0.02 -1.13
C ILE A 134 -5.06 -1.34 -1.84
N MET A 135 -6.06 -1.95 -2.47
CA MET A 135 -5.90 -3.20 -3.23
C MET A 135 -6.56 -3.09 -4.62
N PRO A 136 -5.81 -3.25 -5.72
CA PRO A 136 -6.40 -3.35 -7.04
C PRO A 136 -6.92 -4.76 -7.31
N LEU A 137 -8.10 -4.88 -7.93
CA LEU A 137 -8.70 -6.16 -8.33
C LEU A 137 -9.11 -6.15 -9.81
N SER A 138 -9.29 -7.33 -10.37
CA SER A 138 -9.86 -7.53 -11.71
C SER A 138 -11.00 -8.56 -11.70
N GLY A 139 -12.05 -8.31 -12.47
CA GLY A 139 -13.15 -9.25 -12.70
C GLY A 139 -14.21 -9.26 -11.60
N LYS A 140 -13.84 -9.61 -10.37
CA LYS A 140 -14.77 -9.70 -9.22
C LYS A 140 -14.32 -8.82 -8.05
N ILE A 141 -15.29 -8.21 -7.39
CA ILE A 141 -15.11 -7.51 -6.11
C ILE A 141 -15.15 -8.54 -4.97
N ILE A 142 -14.11 -8.53 -4.14
CA ILE A 142 -14.01 -9.37 -2.95
C ILE A 142 -13.59 -8.46 -1.80
N PRO A 143 -14.52 -8.05 -0.90
CA PRO A 143 -14.19 -7.11 0.18
C PRO A 143 -13.30 -7.73 1.24
N ASP A 144 -13.54 -8.98 1.62
CA ASP A 144 -12.77 -9.68 2.64
C ASP A 144 -11.28 -9.77 2.28
N ALA A 145 -10.41 -9.34 3.20
CA ALA A 145 -8.98 -9.23 2.94
C ALA A 145 -8.28 -10.58 2.74
N GLY A 146 -8.75 -11.63 3.42
CA GLY A 146 -8.21 -12.98 3.26
C GLY A 146 -8.59 -13.59 1.92
N GLN A 147 -9.84 -13.39 1.49
CA GLN A 147 -10.37 -13.91 0.22
C GLN A 147 -9.90 -13.11 -0.99
N ARG A 148 -9.69 -11.79 -0.86
CA ARG A 148 -9.17 -10.93 -1.94
C ARG A 148 -7.65 -11.03 -2.12
N ALA A 149 -6.97 -11.77 -1.25
CA ALA A 149 -5.52 -11.86 -1.27
C ALA A 149 -5.05 -12.51 -2.57
N SER A 150 -4.15 -11.84 -3.29
CA SER A 150 -3.57 -12.35 -4.53
C SER A 150 -2.29 -13.10 -4.25
N SER A 151 -2.13 -14.26 -4.89
CA SER A 151 -0.86 -14.97 -4.95
C SER A 151 0.23 -14.10 -5.59
N PHE A 152 1.45 -14.19 -5.09
CA PHE A 152 2.61 -13.54 -5.68
C PHE A 152 3.86 -14.41 -5.49
N SER A 153 4.96 -14.02 -6.14
CA SER A 153 6.25 -14.69 -5.98
C SER A 153 7.37 -13.66 -5.91
N HIS A 154 8.41 -13.95 -5.12
CA HIS A 154 9.56 -13.03 -4.96
C HIS A 154 10.35 -12.86 -6.27
N GLU A 155 10.24 -13.79 -7.24
CA GLU A 155 10.84 -13.64 -8.56
C GLU A 155 10.21 -12.51 -9.39
N ARG A 156 8.97 -12.09 -9.04
CA ARG A 156 8.26 -10.95 -9.63
C ARG A 156 7.96 -9.87 -8.60
N GLU A 157 8.80 -9.78 -7.58
CA GLU A 157 8.79 -8.74 -6.56
C GLU A 157 10.10 -7.95 -6.63
N ILE A 158 10.00 -6.63 -6.57
CA ILE A 158 11.13 -5.72 -6.45
C ILE A 158 10.91 -4.87 -5.22
N ALA A 159 11.81 -4.99 -4.24
CA ALA A 159 11.81 -4.15 -3.05
C ALA A 159 13.07 -3.26 -3.02
N LYS A 160 12.88 -1.94 -3.04
CA LYS A 160 13.91 -0.92 -2.87
C LYS A 160 13.43 0.11 -1.84
N ALA A 161 14.35 0.86 -1.25
CA ALA A 161 14.00 1.86 -0.23
C ALA A 161 13.00 2.93 -0.72
N ASN A 162 13.03 3.27 -2.00
CA ASN A 162 12.20 4.31 -2.61
C ASN A 162 11.17 3.78 -3.64
N TYR A 163 11.10 2.46 -3.85
CA TYR A 163 10.22 1.85 -4.84
C TYR A 163 9.93 0.40 -4.51
N TYR A 164 8.65 0.03 -4.57
CA TYR A 164 8.21 -1.35 -4.47
C TYR A 164 7.38 -1.71 -5.71
N GLN A 165 7.57 -2.93 -6.22
CA GLN A 165 6.75 -3.50 -7.27
C GLN A 165 6.48 -4.97 -6.97
N VAL A 166 5.27 -5.42 -7.31
CA VAL A 166 4.92 -6.84 -7.30
C VAL A 166 3.90 -7.15 -8.39
N PHE A 167 3.96 -8.37 -8.92
CA PHE A 167 2.92 -8.90 -9.79
C PHE A 167 1.90 -9.70 -8.97
N LEU A 168 0.63 -9.29 -9.02
CA LEU A 168 -0.51 -9.96 -8.37
C LEU A 168 -1.10 -11.00 -9.33
N ASP A 169 -0.81 -12.28 -9.10
CA ASP A 169 -1.08 -13.36 -10.04
C ASP A 169 -2.56 -13.57 -10.33
N ASP A 170 -3.35 -13.61 -9.26
CA ASP A 170 -4.77 -13.95 -9.35
C ASP A 170 -5.58 -12.87 -10.10
N TYR A 171 -5.04 -11.65 -10.16
CA TYR A 171 -5.66 -10.51 -10.85
C TYR A 171 -4.93 -10.07 -12.12
N LYS A 172 -3.74 -10.63 -12.40
CA LYS A 172 -2.88 -10.22 -13.52
C LYS A 172 -2.60 -8.71 -13.51
N ILE A 173 -2.20 -8.18 -12.35
CA ILE A 173 -1.94 -6.75 -12.15
C ILE A 173 -0.49 -6.56 -11.75
N ASN A 174 0.22 -5.69 -12.47
CA ASN A 174 1.48 -5.15 -11.99
C ASN A 174 1.19 -3.96 -11.07
N ALA A 175 1.59 -4.04 -9.81
CA ALA A 175 1.39 -2.98 -8.83
C ALA A 175 2.73 -2.37 -8.43
N GLU A 176 2.77 -1.05 -8.37
CA GLU A 176 3.97 -0.27 -8.09
C GLU A 176 3.66 0.83 -7.08
N VAL A 177 4.57 1.07 -6.14
CA VAL A 177 4.41 2.04 -5.05
C VAL A 177 5.69 2.83 -4.87
N THR A 178 5.57 4.16 -4.77
CA THR A 178 6.61 5.06 -4.29
C THR A 178 6.00 6.09 -3.33
N ALA A 179 6.80 6.64 -2.43
CA ALA A 179 6.31 7.52 -1.38
C ALA A 179 7.30 8.63 -1.03
N GLU A 180 6.75 9.79 -0.63
CA GLU A 180 7.45 10.89 0.02
C GLU A 180 7.21 10.86 1.54
N ASN A 181 7.48 11.96 2.25
CA ASN A 181 7.28 12.08 3.69
C ASN A 181 5.81 11.86 4.13
N HIS A 182 4.85 12.33 3.34
CA HIS A 182 3.42 12.38 3.72
C HIS A 182 2.46 11.91 2.62
N SER A 183 2.99 11.46 1.48
CA SER A 183 2.21 11.16 0.28
C SER A 183 2.80 9.99 -0.47
N SER A 184 2.02 9.39 -1.36
CA SER A 184 2.47 8.30 -2.22
C SER A 184 1.83 8.39 -3.60
N VAL A 185 2.48 7.70 -4.54
CA VAL A 185 1.91 7.39 -5.84
C VAL A 185 1.88 5.87 -5.99
N LEU A 186 0.68 5.35 -6.20
CA LEU A 186 0.46 3.94 -6.51
C LEU A 186 0.05 3.83 -7.98
N ARG A 187 0.73 2.96 -8.72
CA ARG A 187 0.44 2.69 -10.12
C ARG A 187 0.06 1.22 -10.29
N PHE A 188 -1.07 1.00 -10.94
CA PHE A 188 -1.60 -0.33 -11.20
C PHE A 188 -1.80 -0.53 -12.70
N THR A 189 -1.23 -1.60 -13.24
CA THR A 189 -1.32 -1.96 -14.66
C THR A 189 -2.01 -3.31 -14.78
N TRP A 190 -3.27 -3.29 -15.22
CA TRP A 190 -4.05 -4.50 -15.48
C TRP A 190 -3.64 -5.11 -16.83
N MET A 191 -3.27 -6.39 -16.82
CA MET A 191 -2.98 -7.19 -18.02
C MET A 191 -4.16 -8.08 -18.41
N THR A 192 -5.37 -7.58 -18.18
CA THR A 192 -6.63 -8.24 -18.46
C THR A 192 -7.68 -7.19 -18.85
N ASP A 193 -8.60 -7.58 -19.72
CA ASP A 193 -9.75 -6.77 -20.14
C ASP A 193 -10.95 -6.90 -19.17
N SER A 194 -10.77 -7.63 -18.07
CA SER A 194 -11.79 -7.74 -17.02
C SER A 194 -12.08 -6.38 -16.37
N ALA A 195 -13.26 -6.24 -15.76
CA ALA A 195 -13.62 -5.06 -14.99
C ALA A 195 -12.55 -4.73 -13.92
N LYS A 196 -12.25 -3.43 -13.75
CA LYS A 196 -11.15 -2.94 -12.92
C LYS A 196 -11.72 -2.30 -11.65
N TYR A 197 -11.17 -2.69 -10.50
CA TYR A 197 -11.61 -2.19 -9.21
C TYR A 197 -10.43 -1.74 -8.35
N ILE A 198 -10.66 -0.74 -7.52
CA ILE A 198 -9.75 -0.34 -6.45
C ILE A 198 -10.51 -0.41 -5.13
N LEU A 199 -10.01 -1.22 -4.21
CA LEU A 199 -10.55 -1.32 -2.85
C LEU A 199 -9.71 -0.46 -1.91
N ILE A 200 -10.40 0.24 -1.01
CA ILE A 200 -9.84 1.12 0.00
C ILE A 200 -10.34 0.65 1.37
N ASN A 201 -9.43 0.31 2.27
CA ASN A 201 -9.73 -0.32 3.54
C ASN A 201 -9.06 0.46 4.69
N PRO A 202 -9.81 1.09 5.61
CA PRO A 202 -9.28 1.47 6.91
C PRO A 202 -8.94 0.19 7.69
N ASN A 203 -7.69 -0.02 8.08
CA ASN A 203 -7.24 -1.30 8.65
C ASN A 203 -7.60 -1.48 10.15
N SER A 204 -8.66 -0.84 10.65
CA SER A 204 -8.99 -0.88 12.08
C SER A 204 -9.42 -2.29 12.51
N ASP A 205 -8.67 -2.87 13.45
CA ASP A 205 -9.06 -4.14 14.09
C ASP A 205 -10.36 -4.01 14.92
N GLU A 206 -10.70 -2.80 15.36
CA GLU A 206 -11.97 -2.51 16.08
C GLU A 206 -13.19 -2.37 15.15
N GLY A 207 -13.04 -2.60 13.84
CA GLY A 207 -14.13 -2.44 12.87
C GLY A 207 -14.65 -1.00 12.73
N GLN A 208 -13.79 -0.01 13.06
CA GLN A 208 -14.14 1.40 12.97
C GLN A 208 -13.39 2.07 11.83
N GLY A 209 -14.08 2.93 11.10
CA GLY A 209 -13.48 3.59 9.96
C GLY A 209 -14.49 4.47 9.28
N PHE A 210 -13.99 5.33 8.41
CA PHE A 210 -14.84 6.17 7.58
C PHE A 210 -14.27 6.22 6.19
N VAL A 211 -15.18 6.24 5.22
CA VAL A 211 -14.85 6.54 3.84
C VAL A 211 -15.96 7.38 3.21
N GLU A 212 -15.57 8.42 2.48
CA GLU A 212 -16.45 9.29 1.71
C GLU A 212 -15.89 9.48 0.31
N VAL A 213 -16.78 9.43 -0.70
CA VAL A 213 -16.46 9.70 -2.11
C VAL A 213 -16.99 11.09 -2.48
N ASP A 214 -16.08 12.03 -2.77
CA ASP A 214 -16.40 13.34 -3.30
C ASP A 214 -16.19 13.35 -4.82
N THR A 215 -17.25 13.03 -5.57
CA THR A 215 -17.22 12.99 -7.04
C THR A 215 -17.08 14.37 -7.69
N ALA A 216 -17.35 15.46 -6.97
CA ALA A 216 -17.16 16.81 -7.47
C ALA A 216 -15.67 17.19 -7.46
N ARG A 217 -14.92 16.74 -6.44
CA ARG A 217 -13.46 16.93 -6.34
C ARG A 217 -12.63 15.78 -6.91
N ASN A 218 -13.26 14.67 -7.29
CA ASN A 218 -12.61 13.43 -7.66
C ASN A 218 -11.66 12.91 -6.56
N GLU A 219 -12.14 13.01 -5.32
CA GLU A 219 -11.39 12.70 -4.10
C GLU A 219 -12.12 11.63 -3.29
N ILE A 220 -11.35 10.83 -2.56
CA ILE A 220 -11.86 9.96 -1.52
C ILE A 220 -11.19 10.33 -0.22
N ARG A 221 -11.99 10.48 0.82
CA ARG A 221 -11.53 10.81 2.16
C ARG A 221 -11.80 9.64 3.04
N CYS A 222 -10.80 9.18 3.77
CA CYS A 222 -10.98 8.12 4.74
C CYS A 222 -10.18 8.38 6.01
N TYR A 223 -10.62 7.75 7.09
CA TYR A 223 -9.82 7.69 8.31
C TYR A 223 -9.93 6.33 9.01
N ASN A 224 -8.88 6.02 9.76
CA ASN A 224 -8.80 4.90 10.71
C ASN A 224 -8.59 5.49 12.14
N PRO A 225 -9.55 5.33 13.07
CA PRO A 225 -9.38 5.75 14.46
C PRO A 225 -8.26 4.98 15.17
N VAL A 226 -7.40 5.70 15.86
CA VAL A 226 -6.29 5.06 16.58
C VAL A 226 -6.74 4.58 17.95
N HIS A 227 -6.40 3.33 18.26
CA HIS A 227 -6.65 2.69 19.55
C HIS A 227 -5.35 2.41 20.29
N ARG A 228 -5.41 2.43 21.62
CA ARG A 228 -4.22 2.27 22.47
C ARG A 228 -3.85 0.80 22.61
N ILE A 229 -2.54 0.55 22.65
CA ILE A 229 -1.96 -0.76 22.99
C ILE A 229 -1.64 -0.89 24.49
N TYR A 230 -0.87 0.07 25.03
CA TYR A 230 -0.42 0.06 26.42
C TYR A 230 -1.30 0.97 27.27
N GLN A 231 -1.74 0.47 28.43
CA GLN A 231 -2.62 1.18 29.37
C GLN A 231 -3.93 1.69 28.73
N GLY A 232 -4.93 0.80 28.65
CA GLY A 232 -6.22 1.05 28.01
C GLY A 232 -6.32 0.37 26.65
N LEU A 233 -5.97 -0.93 26.58
CA LEU A 233 -6.00 -1.72 25.35
C LEU A 233 -7.38 -1.61 24.67
N GLY A 234 -7.39 -1.23 23.39
CA GLY A 234 -8.62 -1.07 22.60
C GLY A 234 -9.37 0.24 22.85
N GLU A 235 -8.96 1.06 23.82
CA GLU A 235 -9.59 2.35 24.05
C GLU A 235 -9.12 3.39 23.02
N PRO A 236 -9.97 4.36 22.61
CA PRO A 236 -9.58 5.42 21.70
C PRO A 236 -8.36 6.22 22.18
N ALA A 237 -7.40 6.42 21.29
CA ALA A 237 -6.23 7.26 21.52
C ALA A 237 -6.56 8.76 21.39
N GLY A 238 -7.71 9.11 20.82
CA GLY A 238 -8.18 10.50 20.67
C GLY A 238 -7.78 11.18 19.37
N PHE A 239 -7.26 10.43 18.39
CA PHE A 239 -6.94 10.91 17.04
C PHE A 239 -7.15 9.82 15.99
N ASN A 240 -7.18 10.20 14.72
CA ASN A 240 -7.32 9.28 13.58
C ASN A 240 -6.15 9.47 12.61
N GLY A 241 -5.80 8.41 11.88
CA GLY A 241 -5.03 8.54 10.64
C GLY A 241 -5.94 8.92 9.49
N TRP A 242 -5.69 10.06 8.83
CA TRP A 242 -6.50 10.57 7.74
C TRP A 242 -5.78 10.42 6.40
N PHE A 243 -6.53 10.03 5.37
CA PHE A 243 -6.02 9.91 4.00
C PHE A 243 -6.96 10.58 3.01
N VAL A 244 -6.36 11.14 1.96
CA VAL A 244 -7.07 11.65 0.79
C VAL A 244 -6.48 10.98 -0.45
N ILE A 245 -7.34 10.34 -1.25
CA ILE A 245 -6.95 9.62 -2.46
C ILE A 245 -7.54 10.34 -3.66
N LYS A 246 -6.71 10.51 -4.69
CA LYS A 246 -7.09 11.08 -5.99
C LYS A 246 -6.77 10.10 -7.10
N PHE A 247 -7.67 10.03 -8.08
CA PHE A 247 -7.47 9.26 -9.29
C PHE A 247 -7.22 10.19 -10.48
N PRO A 248 -6.40 9.77 -11.46
CA PRO A 248 -6.24 10.52 -12.70
C PRO A 248 -7.54 10.52 -13.52
N GLU A 249 -8.30 9.43 -13.45
CA GLU A 249 -9.60 9.28 -14.11
C GLU A 249 -10.74 9.66 -13.17
N LYS A 250 -11.88 10.07 -13.73
CA LYS A 250 -13.05 10.44 -12.95
C LYS A 250 -13.72 9.20 -12.35
N ILE A 251 -13.99 9.24 -11.05
CA ILE A 251 -14.81 8.24 -10.36
C ILE A 251 -16.23 8.37 -10.90
N THR A 252 -16.72 7.30 -11.54
CA THR A 252 -18.07 7.27 -12.15
C THR A 252 -19.01 6.30 -11.45
N ASP A 253 -18.47 5.35 -10.70
CA ASP A 253 -19.23 4.36 -9.96
C ASP A 253 -18.45 3.93 -8.70
N PHE A 254 -19.16 3.71 -7.60
CA PHE A 254 -18.60 3.44 -6.27
C PHE A 254 -19.63 2.76 -5.37
N GLY A 255 -19.16 1.99 -4.40
CA GLY A 255 -19.99 1.32 -3.40
C GLY A 255 -19.25 1.22 -2.07
N VAL A 256 -19.97 1.24 -0.96
CA VAL A 256 -19.39 1.18 0.38
C VAL A 256 -19.79 -0.14 1.01
N TRP A 257 -18.80 -0.91 1.47
CA TRP A 257 -19.05 -2.19 2.12
C TRP A 257 -19.03 -2.06 3.65
N LYS A 258 -20.05 -2.62 4.29
CA LYS A 258 -20.17 -2.78 5.75
C LYS A 258 -20.79 -4.13 6.08
N GLY A 259 -20.08 -4.98 6.81
CA GLY A 259 -20.56 -6.32 7.15
C GLY A 259 -20.95 -7.12 5.90
N ASP A 260 -22.19 -7.61 5.78
CA ASP A 260 -22.59 -8.39 4.59
C ASP A 260 -23.22 -7.56 3.45
N SER A 261 -23.14 -6.22 3.51
CA SER A 261 -23.84 -5.31 2.58
C SER A 261 -22.90 -4.38 1.82
N ILE A 262 -23.20 -4.18 0.53
CA ILE A 262 -22.62 -3.16 -0.38
C ILE A 262 -23.67 -2.05 -0.58
#